data_AF-A0A0B4FMW6-F1
#
_entry.id   AF-A0A0B4FMW6-F1
#
_cell.length_a   1.000
_cell.length_b   1.000
_cell.length_c   1.000
_cell.angle_alpha   90.00
_cell.angle_beta   90.00
_cell.angle_gamma   90.00
#
_symmetry.space_group_name_H-M   'P 1'
#
loop_
_entity.id
_entity.type
_entity.pdbx_description
1 polymer ?
#
loop_
_entity_poly.entity_id
_entity_poly.type
_entity_poly.pdbx_seq_one_letter_code
_entity_poly.pdbx_strand_id
1 'polypeptide(L)'
;MGRVMQIAAFSLAEVTYAVGGDIGYQVQESAKSARFRVRTKQDNVSGVLLPAFESYMTEGNNDFGLTGLGKGGQQVQRCRETYARAVEALVELASLQTAFVILDEVIKVVNRRVNAIEHVIIPRTENTIKYINSELDELDREEFYRLKKVANKKQRDTAAADAEMKAKRQASSSREVGDKIESDATGPTDILAGEDEDDVIF
;
A
#
# COMPACT_ATOMS: atom_id res chain seq x y z
N MET A 1 -22.84 -1.41 30.69
CA MET A 1 -23.82 -2.53 30.64
C MET A 1 -24.28 -3.04 31.97
N GLY A 2 -23.39 -3.52 32.85
CA GLY A 2 -23.80 -4.14 34.13
C GLY A 2 -24.78 -3.30 34.95
N ARG A 3 -24.53 -1.99 35.09
CA ARG A 3 -25.42 -1.08 35.83
C ARG A 3 -26.80 -0.91 35.18
N VAL A 4 -26.89 -0.79 33.85
CA VAL A 4 -28.17 -0.61 33.14
C VAL A 4 -29.03 -1.87 33.26
N MET A 5 -28.40 -3.05 33.11
CA MET A 5 -29.08 -4.33 33.29
C MET A 5 -29.49 -4.58 34.74
N GLN A 6 -28.67 -4.15 35.71
CA GLN A 6 -29.00 -4.23 37.13
C GLN A 6 -30.20 -3.35 37.50
N ILE A 7 -30.28 -2.13 36.94
CA ILE A 7 -31.43 -1.24 37.13
C ILE A 7 -32.70 -1.85 36.49
N ALA A 8 -32.57 -2.48 35.32
CA ALA A 8 -33.69 -3.19 34.68
C ALA A 8 -34.13 -4.43 35.49
N ALA A 9 -33.19 -5.19 36.07
CA ALA A 9 -33.51 -6.30 36.96
C ALA A 9 -34.23 -5.82 38.23
N PHE A 10 -33.80 -4.67 38.78
CA PHE A 10 -34.45 -4.07 39.94
C PHE A 10 -35.87 -3.59 39.63
N SER A 11 -36.10 -2.96 38.48
CA SER A 11 -37.44 -2.53 38.07
C SER A 11 -38.40 -3.71 37.80
N LEU A 12 -37.88 -4.86 37.35
CA LEU A 12 -38.67 -6.10 37.29
C LEU A 12 -39.08 -6.54 38.71
N ALA A 13 -38.16 -6.55 39.67
CA ALA A 13 -38.47 -6.91 41.05
C ALA A 13 -39.54 -6.00 41.67
N GLU A 14 -39.51 -4.69 41.40
CA GLU A 14 -40.56 -3.74 41.79
C GLU A 14 -41.92 -4.10 41.19
N VAL A 15 -41.96 -4.53 39.93
CA VAL A 15 -43.17 -4.99 39.25
C VAL A 15 -43.72 -6.26 39.89
N THR A 16 -42.88 -7.26 40.13
CA THR A 16 -43.28 -8.52 40.78
C THR A 16 -43.89 -8.26 42.16
N TYR A 17 -43.29 -7.34 42.93
CA TYR A 17 -43.80 -6.93 44.23
C TYR A 17 -45.16 -6.21 44.11
N ALA A 18 -45.28 -5.25 43.18
CA ALA A 18 -46.49 -4.45 43.00
C ALA A 18 -47.69 -5.25 42.46
N VAL A 19 -47.44 -6.25 41.61
CA VAL A 19 -48.46 -7.12 41.02
C VAL A 19 -48.84 -8.26 41.99
N GLY A 20 -47.93 -8.63 42.90
CA GLY A 20 -48.16 -9.65 43.93
C GLY A 20 -48.11 -11.08 43.38
N GLY A 21 -47.38 -11.30 42.29
CA GLY A 21 -47.28 -12.58 41.60
C GLY A 21 -46.46 -12.49 40.31
N ASP A 22 -46.37 -13.60 39.58
CA ASP A 22 -45.62 -13.66 38.32
C ASP A 22 -46.45 -13.10 37.15
N ILE A 23 -45.91 -12.09 36.48
CA ILE A 23 -46.50 -11.46 35.29
C ILE A 23 -46.07 -12.17 33.99
N GLY A 24 -45.12 -13.11 34.08
CA GLY A 24 -44.52 -13.78 32.94
C GLY A 24 -45.52 -14.43 31.98
N TYR A 25 -46.54 -15.12 32.51
CA TYR A 25 -47.57 -15.76 31.70
C TYR A 25 -48.37 -14.75 30.86
N GLN A 26 -48.79 -13.63 31.46
CA GLN A 26 -49.54 -12.58 30.76
C GLN A 26 -48.69 -11.90 29.67
N VAL A 27 -47.40 -11.69 29.94
CA VAL A 27 -46.47 -11.10 28.97
C VAL A 27 -46.22 -12.06 27.80
N GLN A 28 -46.04 -13.35 28.08
CA GLN A 28 -45.83 -14.36 27.04
C GLN A 28 -47.06 -14.53 26.14
N GLU A 29 -48.26 -14.59 26.72
CA GLU A 29 -49.51 -14.69 25.96
C GLU A 29 -49.77 -13.44 25.09
N SER A 30 -49.38 -12.27 25.59
CA SER A 30 -49.50 -11.01 24.84
C SER A 30 -48.43 -10.84 23.76
N ALA A 31 -47.34 -11.62 23.76
CA ALA A 31 -46.24 -11.48 22.82
C ALA A 31 -46.58 -12.10 21.44
N LYS A 32 -47.23 -11.33 20.56
CA LYS A 32 -47.57 -11.78 19.20
C LYS A 32 -46.59 -11.26 18.15
N SER A 33 -46.27 -9.97 18.18
CA SER A 33 -45.31 -9.40 17.24
C SER A 33 -44.30 -8.46 17.91
N ALA A 34 -43.07 -8.47 17.42
CA ALA A 34 -42.00 -7.65 17.98
C ALA A 34 -42.23 -6.16 17.65
N ARG A 35 -42.44 -5.36 18.69
CA ARG A 35 -42.50 -3.89 18.59
C ARG A 35 -41.12 -3.27 18.37
N PHE A 36 -40.11 -3.79 19.06
CA PHE A 36 -38.72 -3.38 18.92
C PHE A 36 -38.07 -4.24 17.84
N ARG A 37 -37.59 -3.59 16.77
CA ARG A 37 -36.94 -4.27 15.64
C ARG A 37 -35.60 -3.61 15.36
N VAL A 38 -34.71 -4.37 14.74
CA VAL A 38 -33.37 -3.91 14.37
C VAL A 38 -33.28 -3.85 12.85
N ARG A 39 -32.69 -2.79 12.32
CA ARG A 39 -32.34 -2.63 10.91
C ARG A 39 -30.83 -2.65 10.79
N THR A 40 -30.34 -3.37 9.78
CA THR A 40 -28.93 -3.35 9.41
C THR A 40 -28.67 -2.22 8.43
N LYS A 41 -27.65 -1.44 8.70
CA LYS A 41 -27.06 -0.44 7.81
C LYS A 41 -25.60 -0.81 7.58
N GLN A 42 -25.04 -0.39 6.46
CA GLN A 42 -23.59 -0.50 6.22
C GLN A 42 -22.98 0.88 6.40
N ASP A 43 -21.92 0.94 7.19
CA ASP A 43 -21.10 2.14 7.38
C ASP A 43 -19.69 1.86 6.87
N ASN A 44 -19.05 2.84 6.24
CA ASN A 44 -17.71 2.67 5.70
C ASN A 44 -16.71 3.41 6.58
N VAL A 45 -15.86 2.66 7.27
CA VAL A 45 -14.80 3.21 8.10
C VAL A 45 -13.45 2.77 7.53
N SER A 46 -12.66 3.73 7.07
CA SER A 46 -11.29 3.51 6.56
C SER A 46 -11.19 2.45 5.46
N GLY A 47 -12.21 2.38 4.58
CA GLY A 47 -12.25 1.45 3.45
C GLY A 47 -12.78 0.05 3.79
N VAL A 48 -13.23 -0.17 5.03
CA VAL A 48 -13.88 -1.40 5.47
C VAL A 48 -15.37 -1.13 5.66
N LEU A 49 -16.21 -1.93 4.99
CA LEU A 49 -17.67 -1.89 5.13
C LEU A 49 -18.07 -2.64 6.41
N LEU A 50 -18.52 -1.90 7.42
CA LEU A 50 -18.94 -2.42 8.72
C LEU A 50 -20.47 -2.45 8.81
N PRO A 51 -21.07 -3.54 9.32
CA PRO A 51 -22.49 -3.56 9.63
C PRO A 51 -22.76 -2.75 10.89
N ALA A 52 -23.63 -1.75 10.78
CA ALA A 52 -24.19 -0.99 11.89
C ALA A 52 -25.64 -1.42 12.14
N PHE A 53 -26.03 -1.55 13.41
CA PHE A 53 -27.40 -1.89 13.79
C PHE A 53 -28.12 -0.64 14.31
N GLU A 54 -29.25 -0.30 13.70
CA GLU A 54 -30.14 0.79 14.13
C GLU A 54 -31.44 0.17 14.70
N SER A 55 -31.83 0.54 15.92
CA SER A 55 -33.11 0.13 16.49
C SER A 55 -34.25 1.03 16.03
N TYR A 56 -35.37 0.43 15.63
CA TYR A 56 -36.60 1.15 15.33
C TYR A 56 -37.79 0.54 16.07
N MET A 57 -38.66 1.41 16.60
CA MET A 57 -39.92 1.00 17.19
C MET A 57 -41.02 1.06 16.13
N THR A 58 -41.75 -0.04 15.95
CA THR A 58 -42.93 -0.04 15.08
C THR A 58 -44.11 0.56 15.84
N GLU A 59 -44.68 1.65 15.34
CA GLU A 59 -45.89 2.26 15.88
C GLU A 59 -47.12 1.45 15.44
N GLY A 60 -48.01 1.14 16.38
CA GLY A 60 -49.25 0.38 16.12
C GLY A 60 -49.38 -0.94 16.90
N ASN A 61 -48.29 -1.48 17.45
CA ASN A 61 -48.35 -2.70 18.26
C ASN A 61 -48.36 -2.37 19.76
N ASN A 62 -49.55 -2.16 20.32
CA ASN A 62 -49.79 -1.97 21.75
C ASN A 62 -50.34 -3.26 22.40
N ASP A 63 -49.68 -4.39 22.12
CA ASP A 63 -50.06 -5.72 22.62
C ASP A 63 -50.15 -5.81 24.16
N PHE A 64 -49.48 -4.91 24.89
CA PHE A 64 -49.41 -4.91 26.35
C PHE A 64 -50.34 -3.90 27.03
N GLY A 65 -51.22 -3.21 26.28
CA GLY A 65 -52.09 -2.16 26.83
C GLY A 65 -53.06 -2.64 27.93
N LEU A 66 -53.33 -3.94 27.99
CA LEU A 66 -54.18 -4.56 29.01
C LEU A 66 -53.42 -5.16 30.20
N THR A 67 -52.08 -5.20 30.16
CA THR A 67 -51.27 -5.79 31.23
C THR A 67 -51.17 -4.84 32.43
N GLY A 68 -51.52 -5.32 33.63
CA GLY A 68 -51.44 -4.54 34.87
C GLY A 68 -52.59 -3.55 35.13
N LEU A 69 -53.74 -3.69 34.45
CA LEU A 69 -54.93 -2.81 34.54
C LEU A 69 -55.62 -2.73 35.92
N GLY A 70 -55.17 -3.47 36.93
CA GLY A 70 -55.75 -3.45 38.28
C GLY A 70 -54.76 -3.28 39.43
N LYS A 71 -53.49 -3.69 39.25
CA LYS A 71 -52.43 -3.59 40.26
C LYS A 71 -51.09 -3.35 39.57
N GLY A 72 -50.42 -2.24 39.91
CA GLY A 72 -49.04 -2.00 39.49
C GLY A 72 -48.80 -1.61 38.02
N GLY A 73 -49.82 -1.31 37.22
CA GLY A 73 -49.67 -0.95 35.80
C GLY A 73 -48.68 0.22 35.53
N GLN A 74 -48.61 1.21 36.44
CA GLN A 74 -47.62 2.29 36.33
C GLN A 74 -46.17 1.78 36.49
N GLN A 75 -45.95 0.80 37.38
CA GLN A 75 -44.63 0.18 37.56
C GLN A 75 -44.27 -0.71 36.38
N VAL A 76 -45.26 -1.43 35.82
CA VAL A 76 -45.08 -2.23 34.59
C VAL A 76 -44.63 -1.32 33.43
N GLN A 77 -45.25 -0.16 33.28
CA GLN A 77 -44.87 0.80 32.24
C GLN A 77 -43.47 1.39 32.44
N ARG A 78 -43.08 1.74 33.68
CA ARG A 78 -41.71 2.20 34.00
C ARG A 78 -40.66 1.11 33.77
N CYS A 79 -40.96 -0.13 34.18
CA CYS A 79 -40.11 -1.29 33.93
C CYS A 79 -39.91 -1.47 32.41
N ARG A 80 -40.98 -1.42 31.63
CA ARG A 80 -40.93 -1.49 30.17
C ARG A 80 -40.04 -0.41 29.54
N GLU A 81 -40.17 0.84 29.95
CA GLU A 81 -39.32 1.94 29.47
C GLU A 81 -37.85 1.72 29.82
N THR A 82 -37.59 1.21 31.02
CA THR A 82 -36.23 0.90 31.49
C THR A 82 -35.60 -0.24 30.70
N TYR A 83 -36.36 -1.31 30.44
CA TYR A 83 -35.92 -2.41 29.57
C TYR A 83 -35.76 -1.99 28.11
N ALA A 84 -36.61 -1.10 27.60
CA ALA A 84 -36.47 -0.58 26.23
C ALA A 84 -35.12 0.15 26.07
N ARG A 85 -34.74 1.01 27.01
CA ARG A 85 -33.42 1.68 27.01
C ARG A 85 -32.27 0.68 27.18
N ALA A 86 -32.45 -0.36 27.99
CA ALA A 86 -31.44 -1.40 28.17
C ALA A 86 -31.19 -2.19 26.87
N VAL A 87 -32.26 -2.54 26.15
CA VAL A 87 -32.17 -3.25 24.86
C VAL A 87 -31.58 -2.36 23.78
N GLU A 88 -31.94 -1.07 23.74
CA GLU A 88 -31.32 -0.09 22.83
C GLU A 88 -29.80 -0.01 23.02
N ALA A 89 -29.35 0.12 24.27
CA ALA A 89 -27.91 0.09 24.58
C ALA A 89 -27.25 -1.25 24.19
N LEU A 90 -27.96 -2.38 24.31
CA LEU A 90 -27.46 -3.70 23.89
C LEU A 90 -27.29 -3.79 22.38
N VAL A 91 -28.18 -3.18 21.60
CA VAL A 91 -28.06 -3.12 20.14
C VAL A 91 -26.86 -2.29 19.73
N GLU A 92 -26.64 -1.13 20.35
CA GLU A 92 -25.46 -0.29 20.10
C GLU A 92 -24.17 -1.05 20.41
N LEU A 93 -24.12 -1.73 21.55
CA LEU A 93 -22.96 -2.53 21.94
C LEU A 93 -22.73 -3.72 21.00
N ALA A 94 -23.78 -4.41 20.59
CA ALA A 94 -23.68 -5.49 19.60
C ALA A 94 -23.14 -4.98 18.25
N SER A 95 -23.52 -3.76 17.85
CA SER A 95 -22.99 -3.08 16.67
C SER A 95 -21.48 -2.87 16.79
N LEU A 96 -21.02 -2.32 17.90
CA LEU A 96 -19.59 -2.08 18.15
C LEU A 96 -18.80 -3.40 18.25
N GLN A 97 -19.34 -4.42 18.90
CA GLN A 97 -18.70 -5.73 19.02
C GLN A 97 -18.55 -6.41 17.66
N THR A 98 -19.60 -6.41 16.84
CA THR A 98 -19.56 -7.00 15.50
C THR A 98 -18.55 -6.26 14.62
N ALA A 99 -18.56 -4.92 14.67
CA ALA A 99 -17.58 -4.09 13.98
C ALA A 99 -16.14 -4.41 14.42
N PHE A 100 -15.90 -4.58 15.73
CA PHE A 100 -14.57 -4.89 16.26
C PHE A 100 -14.02 -6.24 15.77
N VAL A 101 -14.85 -7.29 15.74
CA VAL A 101 -14.43 -8.61 15.25
C VAL A 101 -14.05 -8.54 13.77
N ILE A 102 -14.87 -7.88 12.94
CA ILE A 102 -14.59 -7.73 11.51
C ILE A 102 -13.33 -6.90 11.29
N LEU A 103 -13.15 -5.79 12.03
CA LEU A 103 -11.97 -4.96 11.94
C LEU A 103 -10.69 -5.72 12.32
N ASP A 104 -10.72 -6.52 13.38
CA ASP A 104 -9.58 -7.33 13.82
C ASP A 104 -9.15 -8.33 12.73
N GLU A 105 -10.10 -8.99 12.08
CA GLU A 105 -9.81 -9.89 10.96
C GLU A 105 -9.17 -9.15 9.78
N VAL A 106 -9.69 -7.98 9.42
CA VAL A 106 -9.12 -7.16 8.33
C VAL A 106 -7.70 -6.71 8.68
N ILE A 107 -7.46 -6.25 9.91
CA ILE A 107 -6.13 -5.84 10.38
C ILE A 107 -5.14 -7.02 10.27
N LYS A 108 -5.53 -8.22 10.67
CA LYS A 108 -4.70 -9.43 10.53
C LYS A 108 -4.35 -9.74 9.07
N VAL A 109 -5.31 -9.60 8.16
CA VAL A 109 -5.07 -9.79 6.71
C VAL A 109 -4.13 -8.73 6.17
N VAL A 110 -4.32 -7.47 6.54
CA VAL A 110 -3.45 -6.35 6.13
C VAL A 110 -2.03 -6.56 6.65
N ASN A 111 -1.84 -6.88 7.92
CA ASN A 111 -0.52 -7.16 8.50
C ASN A 111 0.18 -8.33 7.79
N ARG A 112 -0.57 -9.39 7.45
CA ARG A 112 -0.02 -10.52 6.68
C ARG A 112 0.42 -10.08 5.28
N ARG A 113 -0.34 -9.20 4.62
CA ARG A 113 0.00 -8.65 3.30
C ARG A 113 1.25 -7.78 3.38
N VAL A 114 1.35 -6.91 4.39
CA VAL A 114 2.54 -6.09 4.63
C VAL A 114 3.77 -6.99 4.80
N ASN A 115 3.68 -8.00 5.66
CA ASN A 115 4.77 -8.95 5.89
C ASN A 115 5.18 -9.72 4.60
N ALA A 116 4.21 -10.12 3.77
CA ALA A 116 4.49 -10.76 2.50
C ALA A 116 5.18 -9.81 1.50
N ILE A 117 4.79 -8.53 1.49
CA ILE A 117 5.42 -7.52 0.65
C ILE A 117 6.87 -7.31 1.11
N GLU A 118 7.08 -7.06 2.40
CA GLU A 118 8.38 -6.72 2.97
C GLU A 118 9.39 -7.86 2.86
N HIS A 119 8.99 -9.09 3.18
CA HIS A 119 9.93 -10.20 3.30
C HIS A 119 9.95 -11.15 2.09
N VAL A 120 8.98 -11.06 1.18
CA VAL A 120 8.93 -11.94 0.00
C VAL A 120 8.96 -11.17 -1.30
N ILE A 121 8.08 -10.19 -1.48
CA ILE A 121 7.94 -9.51 -2.78
C ILE A 121 9.10 -8.54 -3.03
N ILE A 122 9.42 -7.67 -2.07
CA ILE A 122 10.52 -6.70 -2.21
C ILE A 122 11.85 -7.43 -2.47
N PRO A 123 12.29 -8.41 -1.66
CA PRO A 123 13.57 -9.09 -1.89
C PRO A 123 13.62 -9.85 -3.22
N ARG A 124 12.50 -10.49 -3.63
CA ARG A 124 12.42 -11.15 -4.94
C ARG A 124 12.55 -10.15 -6.09
N THR A 125 11.94 -8.98 -5.96
CA THR A 125 11.96 -7.94 -6.99
C THR A 125 13.35 -7.32 -7.08
N GLU A 126 14.00 -7.05 -5.96
CA GLU A 126 15.39 -6.59 -5.90
C GLU A 126 16.37 -7.58 -6.53
N ASN A 127 16.20 -8.88 -6.28
CA ASN A 127 17.04 -9.91 -6.92
C ASN A 127 16.83 -9.94 -8.44
N THR A 128 15.59 -9.81 -8.92
CA THR A 128 15.31 -9.71 -10.35
C THR A 128 15.95 -8.46 -10.96
N ILE A 129 15.88 -7.31 -10.29
CA ILE A 129 16.53 -6.07 -10.74
C ILE A 129 18.06 -6.26 -10.81
N LYS A 130 18.66 -6.87 -9.79
CA LYS A 130 20.10 -7.17 -9.79
C LYS A 130 20.50 -8.06 -10.96
N TYR A 131 19.72 -9.10 -11.25
CA TYR A 131 19.96 -9.99 -12.38
C TYR A 131 19.87 -9.26 -13.72
N ILE A 132 18.84 -8.43 -13.92
CA ILE A 132 18.68 -7.64 -15.15
C ILE A 132 19.87 -6.68 -15.31
N ASN A 133 20.26 -5.99 -14.25
CA ASN A 133 21.40 -5.07 -14.30
C ASN A 133 22.71 -5.81 -14.61
N SER A 134 22.96 -6.99 -14.02
CA SER A 134 24.17 -7.76 -14.34
C SER A 134 24.20 -8.25 -15.78
N GLU A 135 23.05 -8.63 -16.34
CA GLU A 135 22.96 -9.03 -17.76
C GLU A 135 23.18 -7.84 -18.69
N LEU A 136 22.62 -6.66 -18.37
CA LEU A 136 22.85 -5.44 -19.14
C LEU A 136 24.32 -5.01 -19.09
N ASP A 137 24.94 -5.02 -17.91
CA ASP A 137 26.36 -4.68 -17.74
C ASP A 137 27.27 -5.64 -18.53
N GLU A 138 26.94 -6.93 -18.59
CA GLU A 138 27.71 -7.90 -19.38
C GLU A 138 27.51 -7.71 -20.88
N LEU A 139 26.29 -7.43 -21.34
CA LEU A 139 26.02 -7.07 -22.73
C LEU A 139 26.78 -5.80 -23.15
N ASP A 140 26.74 -4.76 -22.32
CA ASP A 140 27.47 -3.50 -22.54
C ASP A 140 28.98 -3.74 -22.55
N ARG A 141 29.48 -4.61 -21.66
CA ARG A 141 30.88 -5.03 -21.62
C ARG A 141 31.26 -5.74 -22.92
N GLU A 142 30.46 -6.69 -23.40
CA GLU A 142 30.73 -7.38 -24.67
C GLU A 142 30.74 -6.42 -25.87
N GLU A 143 29.82 -5.46 -25.91
CA GLU A 143 29.79 -4.41 -26.93
C GLU A 143 31.03 -3.50 -26.85
N PHE A 144 31.43 -3.11 -25.65
CA PHE A 144 32.65 -2.32 -25.43
C PHE A 144 33.90 -3.06 -25.92
N TYR A 145 34.04 -4.36 -25.64
CA TYR A 145 35.14 -5.17 -26.15
C TYR A 145 35.13 -5.28 -27.69
N ARG A 146 33.94 -5.43 -28.31
CA ARG A 146 33.79 -5.44 -29.77
C ARG A 146 34.28 -4.11 -30.37
N LEU A 147 33.83 -2.98 -29.84
CA LEU A 147 34.25 -1.65 -30.30
C LEU A 147 35.74 -1.41 -30.11
N LYS A 148 36.30 -1.78 -28.94
CA LYS A 148 37.73 -1.65 -28.65
C LYS A 148 38.60 -2.45 -29.62
N LYS A 149 38.16 -3.66 -30.02
CA LYS A 149 38.90 -4.48 -31.00
C LYS A 149 38.89 -3.84 -32.39
N VAL A 150 37.76 -3.26 -32.81
CA VAL A 150 37.66 -2.53 -34.09
C VAL A 150 38.54 -1.28 -34.08
N ALA A 151 38.52 -0.51 -32.98
CA ALA A 151 39.37 0.67 -32.81
C ALA A 151 40.87 0.32 -32.84
N ASN A 152 41.29 -0.71 -32.11
CA ASN A 152 42.68 -1.19 -32.11
C ASN A 152 43.13 -1.69 -33.50
N LYS A 153 42.22 -2.33 -34.25
CA LYS A 153 42.52 -2.76 -35.63
C LYS A 153 42.72 -1.54 -36.53
N LYS A 154 41.80 -0.56 -36.49
CA LYS A 154 41.94 0.70 -37.23
C LYS A 154 43.22 1.45 -36.87
N GLN A 155 43.58 1.55 -35.59
CA GLN A 155 44.82 2.19 -35.14
C GLN A 155 46.08 1.48 -35.62
N ARG A 156 46.09 0.14 -35.66
CA ARG A 156 47.20 -0.63 -36.24
C ARG A 156 47.31 -0.40 -37.74
N ASP A 157 46.19 -0.41 -38.45
CA ASP A 157 46.15 -0.20 -39.90
C ASP A 157 46.61 1.24 -40.25
N THR A 158 46.22 2.26 -39.48
CA THR A 158 46.71 3.63 -39.64
C THR A 158 48.20 3.77 -39.30
N ALA A 159 48.68 3.14 -38.22
CA ALA A 159 50.10 3.18 -37.85
C ALA A 159 50.99 2.49 -38.90
N ALA A 160 50.51 1.40 -39.52
CA ALA A 160 51.20 0.74 -40.62
C ALA A 160 51.24 1.61 -41.88
N ALA A 161 50.12 2.27 -42.21
CA ALA A 161 50.05 3.21 -43.34
C ALA A 161 50.97 4.44 -43.13
N ASP A 162 51.02 4.99 -41.91
CA ASP A 162 51.91 6.10 -41.56
C ASP A 162 53.40 5.68 -41.58
N ALA A 163 53.71 4.45 -41.19
CA ALA A 163 55.06 3.89 -41.29
C ALA A 163 55.49 3.70 -42.75
N GLU A 164 54.60 3.20 -43.62
CA GLU A 164 54.87 3.12 -45.07
C GLU A 164 55.01 4.52 -45.70
N MET A 165 54.19 5.49 -45.31
CA MET A 165 54.29 6.87 -45.78
C MET A 165 55.57 7.55 -45.32
N LYS A 166 56.01 7.32 -44.07
CA LYS A 166 57.32 7.78 -43.57
C LYS A 166 58.48 7.10 -44.29
N ALA A 167 58.40 5.79 -44.53
CA ALA A 167 59.42 5.06 -45.30
C ALA A 167 59.50 5.55 -46.75
N LYS A 168 58.37 5.82 -47.41
CA LYS A 168 58.33 6.43 -48.75
C LYS A 168 58.86 7.86 -48.76
N ARG A 169 58.55 8.68 -47.74
CA ARG A 169 59.10 10.04 -47.57
C ARG A 169 60.60 10.06 -47.30
N GLN A 170 61.11 9.10 -46.52
CA GLN A 170 62.56 8.95 -46.28
C GLN A 170 63.28 8.42 -47.53
N ALA A 171 62.66 7.53 -48.29
CA ALA A 171 63.18 7.08 -49.58
C ALA A 171 63.21 8.23 -50.61
N SER A 172 62.19 9.11 -50.65
CA SER A 172 62.22 10.31 -51.50
C SER A 172 63.21 11.36 -51.02
N SER A 173 63.36 11.60 -49.71
CA SER A 173 64.37 12.53 -49.20
C SER A 173 65.80 12.03 -49.43
N SER A 174 66.05 10.72 -49.34
CA SER A 174 67.35 10.13 -49.71
C SER A 174 67.62 10.19 -51.22
N ARG A 175 66.58 10.29 -52.05
CA ARG A 175 66.69 10.54 -53.50
C ARG A 175 66.93 12.02 -53.82
N GLU A 176 66.35 12.94 -53.06
CA GLU A 176 66.58 14.39 -53.21
C GLU A 176 67.94 14.84 -52.66
N VAL A 177 68.51 14.15 -51.66
CA VAL A 177 69.89 14.41 -51.18
C VAL A 177 70.94 13.92 -52.20
N GLY A 178 70.57 13.00 -53.10
CA GLY A 178 71.42 12.58 -54.21
C GLY A 178 71.49 13.58 -55.39
N ASP A 179 70.60 14.57 -55.43
CA ASP A 179 70.48 15.52 -56.57
C ASP A 179 70.70 16.99 -56.15
N LYS A 180 71.05 17.25 -54.88
CA LYS A 180 71.28 18.61 -54.34
C LYS A 180 72.66 18.80 -53.71
N ILE A 181 73.72 18.28 -54.35
CA ILE A 181 75.12 18.66 -54.02
C ILE A 181 75.70 19.67 -55.04
N GLU A 182 74.97 20.09 -56.07
CA GLU A 182 75.37 21.23 -56.90
C GLU A 182 74.23 22.23 -57.10
N SER A 183 74.07 23.18 -56.15
CA SER A 183 73.87 24.61 -56.45
C SER A 183 73.53 25.41 -55.19
N ASP A 184 74.19 26.56 -55.08
CA ASP A 184 74.34 27.47 -53.95
C ASP A 184 73.15 28.42 -53.68
N ALA A 185 73.18 29.05 -52.49
CA ALA A 185 72.64 30.37 -52.10
C ALA A 185 71.15 30.67 -51.77
N THR A 186 70.98 31.38 -50.63
CA THR A 186 69.91 32.30 -50.13
C THR A 186 68.60 31.76 -49.48
N GLY A 187 68.34 32.18 -48.22
CA GLY A 187 67.09 31.97 -47.43
C GLY A 187 65.94 32.95 -47.76
N PRO A 188 64.84 33.10 -46.95
CA PRO A 188 64.71 32.81 -45.51
C PRO A 188 63.37 32.14 -45.02
N THR A 189 63.35 31.88 -43.70
CA THR A 189 62.26 31.71 -42.68
C THR A 189 60.79 31.98 -43.10
N ASP A 190 59.76 31.25 -42.64
CA ASP A 190 59.17 31.23 -41.29
C ASP A 190 57.87 30.36 -41.33
N ILE A 191 57.30 30.00 -40.17
CA ILE A 191 55.85 29.92 -39.81
C ILE A 191 55.56 28.78 -38.81
N LEU A 192 55.42 29.17 -37.53
CA LEU A 192 54.51 28.67 -36.47
C LEU A 192 54.52 27.15 -36.16
N ALA A 193 54.99 26.64 -35.01
CA ALA A 193 54.73 27.02 -33.61
C ALA A 193 53.24 27.32 -33.36
N GLY A 194 52.47 26.30 -32.94
CA GLY A 194 51.07 26.43 -32.58
C GLY A 194 50.50 25.15 -31.99
N GLU A 195 50.65 25.01 -30.68
CA GLU A 195 49.71 24.39 -29.72
C GLU A 195 49.58 22.85 -29.73
N ASP A 196 50.36 22.26 -28.82
CA ASP A 196 49.98 21.05 -28.08
C ASP A 196 48.68 21.34 -27.30
N GLU A 197 47.57 20.74 -27.71
CA GLU A 197 46.40 20.57 -26.83
C GLU A 197 46.48 19.19 -26.16
N ASP A 198 46.83 19.24 -24.87
CA ASP A 198 46.72 18.15 -23.91
C ASP A 198 45.25 17.73 -23.75
N ASP A 199 44.85 16.63 -24.39
CA ASP A 199 43.62 15.92 -24.02
C ASP A 199 43.90 15.08 -22.76
N VAL A 200 43.71 15.73 -21.60
CA VAL A 200 43.59 15.08 -20.30
C VAL A 200 42.22 14.40 -20.23
N ILE A 201 42.21 13.07 -20.27
CA ILE A 201 41.04 12.25 -19.92
C ILE A 201 41.22 11.77 -18.47
N PHE A 202 40.38 12.27 -17.57
CA PHE A 202 39.83 11.55 -16.42
C PHE A 202 38.33 11.83 -16.31
#